data_AF-A0A1A2XNS6-F1
#
_entry.id   AF-A0A1A2XNS6-F1
#
_cell.length_a   1.000
_cell.length_b   1.000
_cell.length_c   1.000
_cell.angle_alpha   90.00
_cell.angle_beta   90.00
_cell.angle_gamma   90.00
#
_symmetry.space_group_name_H-M   'P 1'
#
loop_
_entity.id
_entity.type
_entity.pdbx_description
1 polymer ?
#
loop_
_entity_poly.entity_id
_entity_poly.type
_entity_poly.pdbx_seq_one_letter_code
_entity_poly.pdbx_strand_id
1 'polypeptide(L)'
;MPSPRWLATLAIPVMAGAALVSSAALAAATPQDDAYLAQLRAVGLSWPPQTEEALIGEAHLICYDLTWGWTPQEIADDVHAHLNARGVTLLDVGTMVDAAHSIYCPGNVCDAPSLCT
;
A
#
# COMPACT_ATOMS: atom_id res chain seq x y z
N MET A 1 8.85 13.70 61.14
CA MET A 1 8.44 13.51 59.73
C MET A 1 9.23 14.50 58.88
N PRO A 2 9.78 14.17 57.68
CA PRO A 2 10.67 13.08 57.26
C PRO A 2 12.09 13.58 56.86
N SER A 3 12.96 12.64 56.45
CA SER A 3 14.41 12.69 56.22
C SER A 3 14.98 13.73 55.22
N PRO A 4 16.27 14.11 55.35
CA PRO A 4 17.00 14.90 54.36
C PRO A 4 17.60 13.96 53.32
N ARG A 5 17.07 13.97 52.09
CA ARG A 5 17.69 13.25 50.97
C ARG A 5 17.80 14.15 49.75
N TRP A 6 19.00 14.71 49.66
CA TRP A 6 19.87 14.59 48.49
C TRP A 6 19.46 15.40 47.26
N LEU A 7 20.12 16.56 47.16
CA LEU A 7 20.38 17.31 45.95
C LEU A 7 21.04 16.40 44.90
N ALA A 8 20.27 16.01 43.89
CA ALA A 8 20.82 15.54 42.62
C ALA A 8 20.28 16.46 41.52
N THR A 9 21.02 17.53 41.29
CA THR A 9 20.93 18.48 40.20
C THR A 9 20.97 17.73 38.86
N LEU A 10 19.88 17.74 38.10
CA LEU A 10 19.89 17.30 36.70
C LEU A 10 19.45 18.46 35.83
N ALA A 11 20.45 18.97 35.11
CA ALA A 11 20.38 20.10 34.21
C ALA A 11 19.47 19.80 33.01
N ILE A 12 18.80 20.86 32.59
CA ILE A 12 17.90 21.00 31.45
C ILE A 12 18.68 20.79 30.13
N PRO A 13 17.99 20.33 29.06
CA PRO A 13 17.99 21.20 27.89
C PRO A 13 16.57 21.44 27.36
N VAL A 14 16.29 22.73 27.17
CA VAL A 14 15.14 23.28 26.47
C VAL A 14 15.26 22.83 25.02
N MET A 15 14.36 21.97 24.55
CA MET A 15 14.19 21.72 23.12
C MET A 15 13.11 22.66 22.60
N ALA A 16 13.56 23.76 22.00
CA ALA A 16 12.75 24.55 21.09
C ALA A 16 12.43 23.69 19.86
N GLY A 17 11.15 23.42 19.63
CA GLY A 17 10.65 22.73 18.44
C GLY A 17 9.34 23.33 18.02
N ALA A 18 9.41 24.39 17.22
CA ALA A 18 8.25 24.85 16.47
C ALA A 18 8.02 23.90 15.29
N ALA A 19 6.89 23.20 15.27
CA ALA A 19 6.25 22.76 14.04
C ALA A 19 4.75 22.64 14.31
N LEU A 20 4.02 23.63 13.82
CA LEU A 20 2.57 23.56 13.63
C LEU A 20 2.29 22.35 12.73
N VAL A 21 1.86 21.23 13.29
CA VAL A 21 1.22 20.20 12.49
C VAL A 21 -0.23 20.64 12.33
N SER A 22 -0.44 21.53 11.37
CA SER A 22 -1.73 21.66 10.71
C SER A 22 -2.07 20.29 10.14
N SER A 23 -2.90 19.53 10.86
CA SER A 23 -3.53 18.30 10.35
C SER A 23 -4.48 18.67 9.22
N ALA A 24 -3.94 19.04 8.06
CA ALA A 24 -4.59 18.68 6.82
C ALA A 24 -4.56 17.16 6.82
N ALA A 25 -5.72 16.53 6.96
CA ALA A 25 -5.89 15.12 6.69
C ALA A 25 -5.59 14.90 5.20
N LEU A 26 -4.30 14.87 4.85
CA LEU A 26 -3.85 14.14 3.68
C LEU A 26 -4.28 12.70 3.99
N ALA A 27 -5.07 12.10 3.11
CA ALA A 27 -5.27 10.66 3.10
C ALA A 27 -3.88 10.05 2.90
N ALA A 28 -3.16 9.86 4.01
CA ALA A 28 -1.82 9.34 3.98
C ALA A 28 -1.96 7.87 3.64
N ALA A 29 -1.36 7.48 2.51
CA ALA A 29 -1.15 6.09 2.15
C ALA A 29 -0.66 5.33 3.40
N THR A 30 -1.29 4.19 3.67
CA THR A 30 -0.88 3.32 4.75
C THR A 30 0.49 2.71 4.43
N PRO A 31 1.24 2.17 5.42
CA PRO A 31 2.49 1.46 5.14
C PRO A 31 2.32 0.28 4.15
N GLN A 32 1.12 -0.30 4.09
CA GLN A 32 0.76 -1.36 3.16
C GLN A 32 0.61 -0.82 1.73
N ASP A 33 0.01 0.36 1.58
CA ASP A 33 -0.10 1.08 0.31
C ASP A 33 1.27 1.47 -0.24
N ASP A 34 2.15 1.98 0.63
CA ASP A 34 3.53 2.30 0.25
C ASP A 34 4.29 1.06 -0.24
N ALA A 35 4.08 -0.10 0.39
CA ALA A 35 4.70 -1.36 -0.02
C ALA A 35 4.20 -1.82 -1.40
N TYR A 36 2.89 -1.70 -1.66
CA TYR A 36 2.29 -2.02 -2.96
C TYR A 36 2.85 -1.15 -4.06
N LEU A 37 2.82 0.17 -3.87
CA LEU A 37 3.37 1.12 -4.85
C LEU A 37 4.90 0.93 -5.03
N ALA A 38 5.62 0.53 -3.99
CA ALA A 38 7.04 0.21 -4.11
C ALA A 38 7.30 -1.04 -4.98
N GLN A 39 6.50 -2.09 -4.84
CA GLN A 39 6.62 -3.28 -5.70
C GLN A 39 6.34 -2.97 -7.17
N LEU A 40 5.30 -2.19 -7.46
CA LEU A 40 5.01 -1.78 -8.83
C LEU A 40 6.18 -0.98 -9.44
N ARG A 41 6.76 -0.04 -8.69
CA ARG A 41 7.94 0.71 -9.16
C ARG A 41 9.17 -0.18 -9.35
N ALA A 42 9.36 -1.20 -8.51
CA ALA A 42 10.51 -2.10 -8.60
C ALA A 42 10.56 -2.89 -9.92
N VAL A 43 9.40 -3.13 -10.55
CA VAL A 43 9.30 -3.77 -11.87
C VAL A 43 9.19 -2.77 -13.03
N GLY A 44 9.27 -1.47 -12.74
CA GLY A 44 9.29 -0.41 -13.74
C GLY A 44 7.94 0.20 -14.08
N LEU A 45 6.85 -0.14 -13.38
CA LEU A 45 5.58 0.56 -13.56
C LEU A 45 5.72 2.01 -13.08
N SER A 46 5.17 2.91 -13.87
CA SER A 46 5.05 4.33 -13.55
C SER A 46 3.63 4.80 -13.84
N TRP A 47 3.19 5.81 -13.10
CA TRP A 47 1.85 6.37 -13.24
C TRP A 47 1.91 7.89 -13.09
N PRO A 48 0.89 8.62 -13.59
CA PRO A 48 0.82 10.05 -13.39
C PRO A 48 0.78 10.42 -11.90
N PRO A 49 1.34 11.56 -11.50
CA PRO A 49 1.24 11.99 -10.11
C PRO A 49 -0.23 12.12 -9.68
N GLN A 50 -0.52 11.81 -8.41
CA GLN A 50 -1.86 11.91 -7.81
C GLN A 50 -2.86 10.87 -8.33
N THR A 51 -2.40 9.75 -8.90
CA THR A 51 -3.26 8.61 -9.28
C THR A 51 -3.03 7.37 -8.42
N GLU A 52 -2.23 7.49 -7.35
CA GLU A 52 -1.93 6.41 -6.41
C GLU A 52 -3.20 5.80 -5.80
N GLU A 53 -4.16 6.64 -5.42
CA GLU A 53 -5.43 6.20 -4.82
C GLU A 53 -6.24 5.31 -5.78
N ALA A 54 -6.20 5.59 -7.08
CA ALA A 54 -6.84 4.73 -8.07
C ALA A 54 -6.14 3.37 -8.15
N LEU A 55 -4.80 3.34 -8.18
CA LEU A 55 -4.03 2.09 -8.21
C LEU A 55 -4.26 1.23 -6.96
N ILE A 56 -4.34 1.86 -5.80
CA ILE A 56 -4.65 1.19 -4.52
C ILE A 56 -6.11 0.69 -4.53
N GLY A 57 -7.05 1.50 -5.02
CA GLY A 57 -8.45 1.11 -5.18
C GLY A 57 -8.61 -0.13 -6.06
N GLU A 58 -7.95 -0.18 -7.22
CA GLU A 58 -7.93 -1.36 -8.09
C GLU A 58 -7.33 -2.59 -7.38
N ALA A 59 -6.27 -2.41 -6.59
CA ALA A 59 -5.65 -3.50 -5.82
C ALA A 59 -6.63 -4.14 -4.81
N HIS A 60 -7.47 -3.33 -4.17
CA HIS A 60 -8.51 -3.83 -3.28
C HIS A 60 -9.64 -4.55 -4.03
N LEU A 61 -9.99 -4.09 -5.24
CA LEU A 61 -10.97 -4.77 -6.10
C LEU A 61 -10.46 -6.13 -6.57
N ILE A 62 -9.18 -6.25 -6.91
CA ILE A 62 -8.55 -7.55 -7.22
C ILE A 62 -8.78 -8.55 -6.08
N CYS A 63 -8.55 -8.16 -4.82
CA CYS A 63 -8.83 -9.05 -3.69
C CYS A 63 -10.31 -9.40 -3.55
N TYR A 64 -11.20 -8.46 -3.82
CA TYR A 64 -12.64 -8.72 -3.85
C TYR A 64 -12.98 -9.78 -4.91
N ASP A 65 -12.54 -9.61 -6.15
CA ASP A 65 -12.84 -10.55 -7.25
C ASP A 65 -12.30 -11.95 -6.98
N LEU A 66 -11.10 -12.06 -6.39
CA LEU A 66 -10.56 -13.34 -5.93
C LEU A 66 -11.46 -14.02 -4.90
N THR A 67 -12.06 -13.27 -3.96
CA THR A 67 -13.02 -13.86 -2.99
C THR A 67 -14.34 -14.29 -3.63
N TRP A 68 -14.66 -13.78 -4.82
CA TRP A 68 -15.79 -14.23 -5.64
C TRP A 68 -15.45 -15.42 -6.55
N GLY A 69 -14.23 -15.94 -6.46
CA GLY A 69 -13.77 -17.11 -7.20
C GLY A 69 -13.31 -16.82 -8.62
N TRP A 70 -13.07 -15.55 -8.96
CA TRP A 70 -12.45 -15.20 -10.24
C TRP A 70 -11.01 -15.68 -10.27
N THR A 71 -10.56 -16.13 -11.44
CA THR A 71 -9.16 -16.50 -11.63
C THR A 71 -8.31 -15.25 -11.86
N PRO A 72 -7.00 -15.30 -11.53
CA PRO A 72 -6.09 -14.17 -11.76
C PRO A 72 -6.05 -13.70 -13.21
N GLN A 73 -6.16 -14.64 -14.15
CA GLN A 73 -6.18 -14.31 -15.58
C GLN A 73 -7.46 -13.59 -15.97
N GLU A 74 -8.62 -14.01 -15.46
CA GLU A 74 -9.90 -13.30 -15.70
C GLU A 74 -9.85 -11.88 -15.15
N ILE A 75 -9.30 -11.69 -13.96
CA ILE A 75 -9.12 -10.36 -13.36
C ILE A 75 -8.16 -9.52 -14.20
N ALA A 76 -7.03 -10.10 -14.64
CA ALA A 76 -6.05 -9.39 -15.45
C ALA A 76 -6.64 -8.97 -16.80
N ASP A 77 -7.42 -9.83 -17.44
CA ASP A 77 -8.10 -9.53 -18.70
C ASP A 77 -9.14 -8.40 -18.53
N ASP A 78 -9.93 -8.43 -17.44
CA ASP A 78 -10.93 -7.39 -17.12
C ASP A 78 -10.28 -6.03 -16.81
N VAL A 79 -9.31 -6.00 -15.90
CA VAL A 79 -8.58 -4.77 -15.55
C VAL A 79 -7.84 -4.22 -16.77
N HIS A 80 -7.25 -5.07 -17.60
CA HIS A 80 -6.62 -4.63 -18.85
C HIS A 80 -7.63 -4.04 -19.83
N ALA A 81 -8.83 -4.61 -19.96
CA ALA A 81 -9.87 -4.06 -20.83
C ALA A 81 -10.26 -2.62 -20.44
N HIS A 82 -10.17 -2.27 -19.15
CA HIS A 82 -10.45 -0.93 -18.64
C HIS A 82 -9.26 0.03 -18.72
N LEU A 83 -8.04 -0.48 -18.64
CA LEU A 83 -6.82 0.34 -18.57
C LEU A 83 -6.03 0.42 -19.90
N ASN A 84 -6.34 -0.41 -20.89
CA ASN A 84 -5.63 -0.45 -22.17
C ASN A 84 -5.63 0.90 -22.92
N ALA A 85 -6.72 1.67 -22.84
CA ALA A 85 -6.84 2.99 -23.44
C ALA A 85 -5.87 4.01 -22.82
N ARG A 86 -5.32 3.70 -21.65
CA ARG A 86 -4.30 4.49 -20.94
C ARG A 86 -2.88 3.95 -21.14
N GLY A 87 -2.70 2.98 -22.03
CA GLY A 87 -1.40 2.39 -22.37
C GLY A 87 -0.86 1.38 -21.37
N VAL A 88 -1.69 0.92 -20.42
CA VAL A 88 -1.30 -0.13 -19.46
C VAL A 88 -1.32 -1.47 -20.18
N THR A 89 -0.20 -2.20 -20.15
CA THR A 89 -0.10 -3.51 -20.80
C THR A 89 -0.70 -4.61 -19.95
N LEU A 90 -1.06 -5.75 -20.55
CA LEU A 90 -1.53 -6.91 -19.78
C LEU A 90 -0.46 -7.42 -18.79
N LEU A 91 0.82 -7.26 -19.12
CA LEU A 91 1.93 -7.59 -18.22
C LEU A 91 1.96 -6.68 -16.99
N ASP A 92 1.71 -5.39 -17.18
CA ASP A 92 1.61 -4.43 -16.06
C ASP A 92 0.45 -4.81 -15.14
N VAL A 93 -0.70 -5.18 -15.72
CA VAL A 93 -1.86 -5.62 -14.96
C VAL A 93 -1.58 -6.93 -14.22
N GLY A 94 -0.92 -7.90 -14.84
CA GLY A 94 -0.52 -9.14 -14.16
C GLY A 94 0.35 -8.84 -12.93
N THR A 95 1.28 -7.89 -13.04
CA THR A 95 2.10 -7.46 -11.89
C THR A 95 1.26 -6.77 -10.81
N MET A 96 0.25 -5.98 -11.20
CA MET A 96 -0.69 -5.38 -10.25
C MET A 96 -1.49 -6.45 -9.50
N VAL A 97 -1.98 -7.48 -10.21
CA VAL A 97 -2.73 -8.60 -9.62
C VAL A 97 -1.87 -9.37 -8.62
N ASP A 98 -0.64 -9.73 -9.02
CA ASP A 98 0.29 -10.46 -8.14
C ASP A 98 0.68 -9.66 -6.90
N ALA A 99 1.00 -8.37 -7.07
CA ALA A 99 1.36 -7.50 -5.96
C ALA A 99 0.17 -7.29 -5.01
N ALA A 100 -1.02 -7.02 -5.55
CA ALA A 100 -2.25 -6.86 -4.78
C ALA A 100 -2.59 -8.13 -4.00
N HIS A 101 -2.45 -9.29 -4.63
CA HIS A 101 -2.65 -10.58 -3.98
C HIS A 101 -1.72 -10.78 -2.79
N SER A 102 -0.42 -10.53 -2.96
CA SER A 102 0.57 -10.73 -1.91
C SER A 102 0.42 -9.76 -0.73
N ILE A 103 -0.10 -8.55 -0.98
CA ILE A 103 -0.14 -7.47 0.00
C ILE A 103 -1.51 -7.36 0.65
N TYR A 104 -2.60 -7.39 -0.11
CA TYR A 104 -3.94 -7.02 0.35
C TYR A 104 -4.90 -8.19 0.59
N CYS A 105 -4.56 -9.42 0.19
CA CYS A 105 -5.47 -10.56 0.29
C CYS A 105 -5.08 -11.55 1.41
N PRO A 106 -5.47 -11.30 2.67
CA PRO A 106 -5.20 -12.23 3.77
C PRO A 106 -6.03 -13.52 3.62
N GLY A 107 -5.36 -14.67 3.51
CA GLY A 107 -5.99 -15.99 3.45
C GLY A 107 -6.01 -16.63 2.06
N ASN A 108 -5.93 -15.84 0.99
CA ASN A 108 -6.05 -16.34 -0.38
C ASN A 108 -4.72 -16.76 -1.00
N VAL A 109 -3.64 -16.85 -0.21
CA VAL A 109 -2.28 -17.05 -0.73
C VAL A 109 -2.13 -18.26 -1.65
N CYS A 110 -3.01 -19.27 -1.58
CA CYS A 110 -3.05 -20.41 -2.53
C CYS A 110 -4.44 -20.86 -2.99
N ASP A 111 -5.47 -20.01 -2.95
CA ASP A 111 -6.84 -20.44 -3.29
C ASP A 111 -7.07 -20.55 -4.82
N ALA A 112 -6.21 -19.93 -5.62
CA ALA A 112 -6.10 -20.20 -7.05
C ALA A 112 -4.78 -20.97 -7.32
N PRO A 113 -4.83 -22.19 -7.89
CA PRO A 113 -3.65 -23.02 -8.13
C PRO A 113 -2.56 -22.36 -8.98
N SER A 114 -2.91 -21.39 -9.81
CA SER A 114 -1.97 -20.63 -10.64
C SER A 114 -1.11 -19.62 -9.87
N LEU A 115 -1.47 -19.31 -8.62
CA LEU A 115 -0.78 -18.30 -7.80
C LEU A 115 0.27 -18.89 -6.84
N CYS A 116 0.44 -20.22 -6.79
CA CYS A 116 1.33 -20.92 -5.85
C CYS A 116 2.44 -21.76 -6.47
N THR A 117 2.78 -21.51 -7.73
CA THR A 117 3.94 -22.12 -8.42
C THR A 117 5.13 -21.20 -8.42
#